data_AF-A0A350D227-F1
#
_entry.id   AF-A0A350D227-F1
#
_cell.length_a   1.000
_cell.length_b   1.000
_cell.length_c   1.000
_cell.angle_alpha   90.00
_cell.angle_beta   90.00
_cell.angle_gamma   90.00
#
_symmetry.space_group_name_H-M   'P 1'
#
loop_
_entity.id
_entity.type
_entity.pdbx_description
1 polymer ?
#
loop_
_entity_poly.entity_id
_entity_poly.type
_entity_poly.pdbx_seq_one_letter_code
_entity_poly.pdbx_strand_id
1 'polypeptide(L)'
;MKSIREELKKHGVELESRYLIYKTQEKVIVIPYYHIRTLEFKGTKIVIQTGGVERMIIDMPSEHLASELFNELLLHIERVYL
;
A
#
# COMPACT_ATOMS: atom_id res chain seq x y z
N MET A 1 -7.08 19.86 7.05
CA MET A 1 -6.10 18.76 7.20
C MET A 1 -5.68 18.34 5.81
N LYS A 2 -4.38 18.18 5.52
CA LYS A 2 -3.95 17.55 4.27
C LYS A 2 -4.52 16.13 4.23
N SER A 3 -5.04 15.70 3.09
CA SER A 3 -5.58 14.34 2.99
C SER A 3 -4.43 13.35 3.19
N ILE A 4 -4.62 12.31 3.99
CA ILE A 4 -3.63 11.23 4.17
C ILE A 4 -3.09 10.71 2.83
N ARG A 5 -3.93 10.72 1.78
CA ARG A 5 -3.56 10.36 0.41
C ARG A 5 -2.51 11.28 -0.21
N GLU A 6 -2.59 12.58 0.04
CA GLU A 6 -1.58 13.53 -0.44
C GLU A 6 -0.24 13.32 0.27
N GLU A 7 -0.26 12.88 1.52
CA GLU A 7 0.94 12.55 2.28
C GLU A 7 1.58 11.26 1.75
N LEU A 8 0.80 10.19 1.58
CA LEU A 8 1.25 8.93 0.99
C LEU A 8 1.86 9.12 -0.41
N LYS A 9 1.26 9.99 -1.25
CA LYS A 9 1.79 10.31 -2.58
C LYS A 9 3.22 10.86 -2.56
N LYS A 10 3.60 11.64 -1.54
CA LYS A 10 4.98 12.14 -1.40
C LYS A 10 6.00 11.03 -1.16
N HIS A 11 5.52 9.90 -0.64
CA HIS A 11 6.31 8.70 -0.40
C HIS A 11 6.13 7.66 -1.52
N GLY A 12 5.62 8.10 -2.68
CA GLY A 12 5.48 7.26 -3.87
C GLY A 12 4.30 6.28 -3.79
N VAL A 13 3.40 6.41 -2.83
CA VAL A 13 2.23 5.54 -2.69
C VAL A 13 0.97 6.21 -3.24
N GLU A 14 0.39 5.58 -4.24
CA GLU A 14 -0.84 6.02 -4.91
C GLU A 14 -1.91 4.92 -4.78
N LEU A 15 -3.04 5.28 -4.16
CA LEU A 15 -4.16 4.38 -3.91
C LEU A 15 -5.28 4.69 -4.91
N GLU A 16 -5.32 3.95 -6.00
CA GLU A 16 -6.36 4.06 -7.02
C GLU A 16 -7.55 3.14 -6.67
N SER A 17 -8.63 3.21 -7.46
CA SER A 17 -9.86 2.46 -7.18
C SER A 17 -9.66 0.94 -7.15
N ARG A 18 -8.74 0.40 -7.94
CA ARG A 18 -8.50 -1.06 -8.08
C ARG A 18 -7.04 -1.49 -7.92
N TYR A 19 -6.12 -0.53 -7.80
CA TYR A 19 -4.69 -0.78 -7.80
C TYR A 19 -3.98 0.06 -6.74
N LEU A 20 -3.01 -0.56 -6.09
CA LEU A 20 -1.92 0.13 -5.42
C LEU A 20 -0.81 0.40 -6.44
N ILE A 21 -0.35 1.63 -6.52
CA ILE A 21 0.84 2.00 -7.29
C ILE A 21 1.90 2.43 -6.29
N TYR A 22 3.07 1.80 -6.35
CA TYR A 22 4.23 2.15 -5.53
C TYR A 22 5.41 2.55 -6.42
N LYS A 23 5.82 3.80 -6.30
CA LYS A 23 6.89 4.43 -7.09
C LYS A 23 8.14 4.58 -6.23
N THR A 24 9.23 3.98 -6.69
CA THR A 24 10.58 4.17 -6.16
C THR A 24 11.45 4.88 -7.21
N GLN A 25 12.68 5.24 -6.86
CA GLN A 25 13.61 5.82 -7.83
C GLN A 25 13.96 4.84 -8.97
N GLU A 26 13.93 3.53 -8.70
CA GLU A 26 14.39 2.50 -9.63
C GLU A 26 13.24 1.90 -10.46
N LYS A 27 12.04 1.84 -9.89
CA LYS A 27 10.90 1.14 -10.50
C LYS A 27 9.55 1.65 -10.03
N VAL A 28 8.54 1.37 -10.85
CA VAL A 28 7.12 1.51 -10.54
C VAL A 28 6.52 0.12 -10.44
N ILE A 29 5.89 -0.18 -9.31
CA ILE A 29 5.18 -1.43 -9.07
C ILE A 29 3.68 -1.11 -9.04
N VAL A 30 2.89 -1.92 -9.75
CA VAL A 30 1.43 -1.81 -9.76
C VAL A 30 0.86 -3.14 -9.27
N ILE A 31 0.09 -3.10 -8.20
CA ILE A 31 -0.53 -4.29 -7.59
C ILE A 31 -2.05 -4.10 -7.61
N PRO A 32 -2.79 -4.91 -8.37
CA PRO A 32 -4.23 -4.98 -8.22
C PRO A 32 -4.60 -5.47 -6.82
N TYR A 33 -5.55 -4.84 -6.14
CA TYR A 33 -5.88 -5.24 -4.76
C TYR A 33 -6.38 -6.69 -4.66
N TYR A 34 -7.05 -7.20 -5.69
CA TYR A 34 -7.50 -8.60 -5.74
C TYR A 34 -6.36 -9.62 -5.86
N HIS A 35 -5.13 -9.19 -6.18
CA HIS A 35 -3.94 -10.05 -6.16
C HIS A 35 -3.27 -10.12 -4.79
N ILE A 36 -3.60 -9.24 -3.85
CA ILE A 36 -3.04 -9.23 -2.50
C ILE A 36 -3.60 -10.42 -1.72
N ARG A 37 -2.72 -11.32 -1.29
CA ARG A 37 -3.08 -12.47 -0.45
C ARG A 37 -2.91 -12.17 1.03
N THR A 38 -1.81 -11.52 1.39
CA THR A 38 -1.58 -11.08 2.77
C THR A 38 -1.06 -9.65 2.79
N LEU A 39 -1.43 -8.95 3.85
CA LEU A 39 -0.99 -7.61 4.17
C LEU A 39 -0.54 -7.63 5.64
N GLU A 40 0.70 -7.29 5.91
CA GLU A 40 1.26 -7.28 7.27
C GLU A 40 1.82 -5.90 7.61
N PHE A 41 1.51 -5.43 8.82
CA PHE A 41 2.06 -4.22 9.42
C PHE A 41 3.20 -4.58 10.37
N LYS A 42 4.40 -4.03 10.15
CA LYS A 42 5.61 -4.29 10.94
C LYS A 42 6.34 -2.99 11.25
N GLY A 43 5.90 -2.27 12.28
CA GLY A 43 6.47 -0.98 12.67
C GLY A 43 6.33 0.04 11.55
N THR A 44 7.44 0.44 10.93
CA THR A 44 7.42 1.39 9.81
C THR A 44 7.25 0.73 8.43
N LYS A 45 6.99 -0.59 8.38
CA LYS A 45 6.96 -1.35 7.12
C LYS A 45 5.58 -1.95 6.86
N ILE A 46 5.15 -1.90 5.60
CA ILE A 46 4.03 -2.66 5.07
C ILE A 46 4.57 -3.77 4.17
N VAL A 47 4.24 -5.02 4.50
CA VAL A 47 4.61 -6.18 3.70
C VAL A 47 3.38 -6.67 2.96
N ILE A 48 3.48 -6.75 1.64
CA ILE A 48 2.42 -7.24 0.76
C ILE A 48 2.91 -8.52 0.10
N GLN A 49 2.15 -9.60 0.24
CA GLN A 49 2.38 -10.83 -0.51
C GLN A 49 1.28 -11.01 -1.54
N THR A 50 1.67 -11.20 -2.80
CA THR A 50 0.73 -11.45 -3.90
C THR A 50 0.58 -12.94 -4.16
N GLY A 51 -0.44 -13.32 -4.95
CA GLY A 51 -0.69 -14.71 -5.32
C GLY A 51 0.40 -15.39 -6.15
N GLY A 52 1.31 -14.61 -6.75
CA GLY A 52 2.43 -15.09 -7.56
C GLY A 52 3.73 -15.33 -6.80
N VAL A 53 3.71 -15.38 -5.46
CA VAL A 53 4.89 -15.52 -4.58
C VAL A 53 5.76 -14.25 -4.49
N GLU A 54 5.37 -13.16 -5.16
CA GLU A 54 6.08 -11.89 -5.02
C GLU A 54 5.77 -11.24 -3.67
N ARG A 55 6.84 -10.85 -2.98
CA ARG A 55 6.80 -10.10 -1.73
C ARG A 55 7.28 -8.68 -1.99
N MET A 56 6.42 -7.71 -1.72
CA MET A 56 6.76 -6.30 -1.75
C MET A 56 6.83 -5.76 -0.33
N ILE A 57 7.79 -4.87 -0.09
CA ILE A 57 7.94 -4.14 1.17
C ILE A 57 7.85 -2.66 0.83
N ILE A 58 6.97 -1.95 1.52
CA ILE A 58 6.88 -0.49 1.48
C ILE A 58 7.40 0.02 2.82
N ASP A 59 8.51 0.74 2.78
CA ASP A 59 9.07 1.43 3.95
C ASP A 59 8.46 2.83 4.08
N MET A 60 7.98 3.17 5.26
CA MET A 60 7.41 4.47 5.60
C MET A 60 8.31 5.24 6.58
N PRO A 61 8.26 6.58 6.57
CA PRO A 61 9.05 7.42 7.47
C PRO A 61 8.64 7.30 8.94
N SER A 62 7.42 6.85 9.24
CA SER A 62 6.91 6.71 10.60
C SER A 62 5.93 5.56 10.74
N GLU A 63 5.81 5.03 11.95
CA GLU A 63 4.85 3.98 12.28
C GLU A 63 3.40 4.46 12.13
N HIS A 64 3.14 5.73 12.45
CA HIS A 64 1.84 6.35 12.22
C HIS A 64 1.46 6.31 10.73
N LEU A 65 2.35 6.74 9.83
CA LEU A 65 2.05 6.75 8.40
C LEU A 65 1.93 5.34 7.81
N ALA A 66 2.72 4.39 8.31
CA ALA A 66 2.55 2.97 7.97
C ALA A 66 1.18 2.45 8.41
N SER A 67 0.73 2.76 9.64
CA SER A 67 -0.59 2.36 10.15
C SER A 67 -1.73 2.94 9.31
N GLU A 68 -1.64 4.23 8.95
CA GLU A 68 -2.62 4.87 8.08
C GLU A 68 -2.66 4.22 6.69
N LEU A 69 -1.51 3.91 6.09
CA LEU A 69 -1.45 3.17 4.82
C LEU A 69 -2.09 1.78 4.96
N PHE A 70 -1.79 1.06 6.03
CA PHE A 70 -2.36 -0.27 6.27
C PHE A 70 -3.89 -0.21 6.30
N ASN A 71 -4.46 0.76 7.02
CA ASN A 71 -5.92 0.94 7.12
C ASN A 71 -6.55 1.31 5.78
N GLU A 72 -5.96 2.24 5.02
CA GLU A 72 -6.46 2.58 3.69
C GLU A 72 -6.39 1.37 2.74
N LEU A 73 -5.32 0.57 2.79
CA LEU A 73 -5.20 -0.64 1.97
C LEU A 73 -6.28 -1.67 2.32
N LEU A 74 -6.58 -1.89 3.60
CA LEU A 74 -7.67 -2.76 4.01
C LEU A 74 -9.02 -2.30 3.45
N LEU A 75 -9.32 -1.00 3.56
CA LEU A 75 -10.56 -0.41 3.01
C LEU A 75 -10.64 -0.58 1.48
N HIS A 76 -9.53 -0.38 0.79
CA HIS A 76 -9.47 -0.56 -0.66
C HIS A 76 -9.63 -2.03 -1.08
N ILE A 77 -9.05 -2.97 -0.34
CA ILE A 77 -9.21 -4.41 -0.57
C ILE A 77 -10.67 -4.81 -0.33
N GLU A 78 -11.28 -4.38 0.77
CA GLU A 78 -12.68 -4.70 1.10
C GLU A 78 -13.64 -4.23 0.00
N ARG A 79 -13.45 -3.01 -0.51
CA ARG A 79 -14.25 -2.44 -1.61
C ARG A 79 -14.19 -3.22 -2.93
N VAL A 80 -13.18 -4.05 -3.14
CA VAL A 80 -13.11 -4.87 -4.36
C VAL A 80 -14.08 -6.07 -4.30
N TYR A 81 -14.48 -6.47 -3.09
CA TYR A 81 -15.37 -7.62 -2.88
C TYR A 81 -16.82 -7.23 -2.55
N LEU A 82 -17.13 -5.94 -2.53
CA LEU A 82 -18.48 -5.37 -2.40
C LEU A 82 -19.01 -4.93 -3.76
#